data_AF-A0A1V1NU90-F1
#
_entry.id   AF-A0A1V1NU90-F1
#
_cell.length_a   1.000
_cell.length_b   1.000
_cell.length_c   1.000
_cell.angle_alpha   90.00
_cell.angle_beta   90.00
_cell.angle_gamma   90.00
#
_symmetry.space_group_name_H-M   'P 1'
#
loop_
_entity.id
_entity.type
_entity.pdbx_description
1 polymer ?
#
loop_
_entity_poly.entity_id
_entity_poly.type
_entity_poly.pdbx_seq_one_letter_code
_entity_poly.pdbx_strand_id
1 'polypeptide(L)'
;MIRFATAIRLGTADTESILRRFTRDNLKHPTYQALLELGKAIRTIFLCNYLNSEALRIEIHEGLNVIELWNGVNDFIFFGKSGEISTNKKQSQEFSVLSLHLLQNCLVYINTLLIQQILNDPEHMKYMTDEDFRALTPLIFNHINPYGSFNLDMKSRIPIISEF
;
A
#
# COMPACT_ATOMS: atom_id res chain seq x y z
N MET A 1 -23.21 -9.46 25.38
CA MET A 1 -21.80 -9.44 24.92
C MET A 1 -21.21 -10.85 24.77
N ILE A 2 -21.20 -11.70 25.80
CA ILE A 2 -20.57 -13.04 25.78
C ILE A 2 -20.98 -13.88 24.56
N ARG A 3 -22.29 -14.03 24.28
CA ARG A 3 -22.78 -14.79 23.12
C ARG A 3 -22.21 -14.31 21.77
N PHE A 4 -22.04 -13.00 21.60
CA PHE A 4 -21.51 -12.44 20.36
C PHE A 4 -19.99 -12.56 20.29
N ALA A 5 -19.30 -12.36 21.41
CA ALA A 5 -17.86 -12.60 21.51
C ALA A 5 -17.51 -14.07 21.22
N THR A 6 -18.30 -15.01 21.73
CA THR A 6 -18.14 -16.44 21.44
C THR A 6 -18.44 -16.74 19.97
N ALA A 7 -19.46 -16.11 19.37
CA ALA A 7 -19.80 -16.31 17.96
C ALA A 7 -18.69 -15.80 17.02
N ILE A 8 -18.08 -14.66 17.32
CA ILE A 8 -16.91 -14.13 16.61
C ILE A 8 -15.72 -15.08 16.80
N ARG A 9 -15.45 -15.50 18.03
CA ARG A 9 -14.34 -16.40 18.35
C ARG A 9 -14.46 -17.77 17.66
N LEU A 10 -15.68 -18.28 17.53
CA LEU A 10 -15.96 -19.57 16.88
C LEU A 10 -16.21 -19.44 15.37
N GLY A 11 -16.17 -18.23 14.80
CA GLY A 11 -16.43 -17.99 13.37
C GLY A 11 -17.86 -18.31 12.93
N THR A 12 -18.80 -18.49 13.85
CA THR A 12 -20.19 -18.89 13.52
C THR A 12 -21.02 -17.71 13.01
N ALA A 13 -20.52 -16.49 13.13
CA ALA A 13 -21.16 -15.29 12.60
C ALA A 13 -20.10 -14.25 12.27
N ASP A 14 -20.30 -13.56 11.14
CA ASP A 14 -19.43 -12.49 10.70
C ASP A 14 -19.61 -11.22 11.55
N THR A 15 -18.50 -10.49 11.76
CA THR A 15 -18.46 -9.31 12.62
C THR A 15 -19.32 -8.18 12.06
N GLU A 16 -19.35 -8.00 10.73
CA GLU A 16 -20.18 -6.99 10.07
C GLU A 16 -21.66 -7.31 10.29
N SER A 17 -22.04 -8.58 10.15
CA SER A 17 -23.41 -9.06 10.36
C SER A 17 -23.90 -8.81 11.79
N ILE A 18 -23.03 -9.01 12.79
CA ILE A 18 -23.34 -8.73 14.20
C ILE A 18 -23.51 -7.24 14.44
N LEU A 19 -22.61 -6.40 13.91
CA LEU A 19 -22.67 -4.94 14.08
C LEU A 19 -23.89 -4.34 13.38
N ARG A 20 -24.21 -4.80 12.17
CA ARG A 20 -25.36 -4.35 11.38
C ARG A 20 -26.70 -4.60 12.07
N ARG A 21 -26.78 -5.66 12.88
CA ARG A 21 -27.97 -5.96 13.69
C ARG A 21 -28.22 -4.91 14.78
N PHE A 22 -27.15 -4.35 15.36
CA PHE A 22 -27.28 -3.32 16.39
C PHE A 22 -27.52 -1.93 15.82
N THR A 23 -27.03 -1.65 14.61
CA THR A 23 -27.22 -0.34 13.96
C THR A 23 -28.57 -0.20 13.25
N ARG A 24 -29.23 -1.30 12.83
CA ARG A 24 -30.54 -1.26 12.16
C ARG A 24 -31.71 -0.89 13.08
N ASP A 25 -31.79 -1.47 14.28
CA ASP A 25 -32.99 -1.38 15.11
C ASP A 25 -32.84 -0.46 16.33
N ASN A 26 -31.62 -0.22 16.84
CA ASN A 26 -31.41 0.72 17.94
C ASN A 26 -29.93 1.02 18.25
N LEU A 27 -29.46 2.24 17.89
CA LEU A 27 -28.13 2.74 18.26
C LEU A 27 -27.90 2.81 19.79
N LYS A 28 -28.96 2.68 20.60
CA LYS A 28 -28.90 2.69 22.07
C LYS A 28 -28.79 1.30 22.71
N HIS A 29 -28.59 0.22 21.93
CA HIS A 29 -28.47 -1.10 22.52
C HIS A 29 -27.25 -1.18 23.47
N PRO A 30 -27.40 -1.59 24.75
CA PRO A 30 -26.32 -1.54 25.73
C PRO A 30 -25.05 -2.32 25.33
N THR A 31 -25.21 -3.44 24.60
CA THR A 31 -24.05 -4.21 24.10
C THR A 31 -23.28 -3.46 23.00
N TYR A 32 -23.97 -2.68 22.16
CA TYR A 32 -23.32 -1.89 21.11
C TYR A 32 -22.55 -0.71 21.71
N GLN A 33 -23.14 -0.03 22.69
CA GLN A 33 -22.46 1.01 23.46
C GLN A 33 -21.21 0.48 24.16
N ALA A 34 -21.30 -0.69 24.80
CA ALA A 34 -20.15 -1.32 25.44
C ALA A 34 -19.03 -1.67 24.44
N LEU A 35 -19.37 -2.11 23.22
CA LEU A 35 -18.39 -2.35 22.16
C LEU A 35 -17.74 -1.05 21.65
N LEU A 36 -18.51 0.03 21.55
CA LEU A 36 -17.99 1.36 21.19
C LEU A 36 -17.00 1.87 22.25
N GLU A 37 -17.35 1.80 23.53
CA GLU A 37 -16.46 2.21 24.62
C GLU A 37 -15.21 1.32 24.69
N LEU A 38 -15.34 0.01 24.45
CA LEU A 38 -14.19 -0.88 24.31
C LEU A 38 -13.27 -0.45 23.14
N GLY A 39 -13.85 -0.14 21.98
CA GLY A 39 -13.09 0.35 20.83
C GLY A 39 -12.36 1.67 21.11
N LYS A 40 -13.00 2.60 21.83
CA LYS A 40 -12.36 3.84 22.29
C LYS A 40 -11.19 3.55 23.24
N ALA A 41 -11.38 2.65 24.20
CA ALA A 41 -10.31 2.26 25.14
C ALA A 41 -9.11 1.65 24.40
N ILE A 42 -9.35 0.73 23.47
CA ILE A 42 -8.30 0.11 22.63
C ILE A 42 -7.57 1.19 21.82
N ARG A 43 -8.31 2.11 21.19
CA ARG A 43 -7.71 3.23 20.45
C ARG A 43 -6.83 4.10 21.34
N THR A 44 -7.28 4.42 22.55
CA THR A 44 -6.51 5.22 23.51
C THR A 44 -5.25 4.49 23.95
N ILE A 45 -5.33 3.19 24.28
CA ILE A 45 -4.17 2.37 24.61
C ILE A 45 -3.15 2.37 23.46
N PHE A 46 -3.63 2.13 22.24
CA PHE A 46 -2.78 2.19 21.04
C PHE A 46 -2.12 3.57 20.88
N LEU A 47 -2.87 4.66 21.05
CA LEU A 47 -2.34 6.01 20.91
C LEU A 47 -1.28 6.31 21.99
N CYS A 48 -1.49 5.89 23.23
CA CYS A 48 -0.49 6.01 24.29
C CYS A 48 0.78 5.23 23.94
N ASN A 49 0.66 4.02 23.40
CA ASN A 49 1.79 3.22 22.95
C ASN A 49 2.52 3.90 21.77
N TYR A 50 1.77 4.42 20.81
CA TYR A 50 2.31 5.15 19.65
C TYR A 50 3.09 6.40 20.06
N LEU A 51 2.58 7.18 21.02
CA LEU A 51 3.26 8.37 21.52
C LEU A 51 4.51 8.01 22.35
N ASN A 52 4.47 6.91 23.09
CA ASN A 52 5.57 6.49 23.97
C ASN A 52 6.71 5.77 23.22
N SER A 53 6.39 4.96 22.21
CA SER A 53 7.37 4.13 21.49
C SER A 53 7.77 4.76 20.16
N GLU A 54 9.03 5.16 20.03
CA GLU A 54 9.59 5.63 18.76
C GLU A 54 9.64 4.52 17.70
N ALA A 55 10.05 3.32 18.09
CA ALA A 55 10.11 2.17 17.19
C ALA A 55 8.75 1.88 16.53
N LEU A 56 7.66 1.97 17.29
CA LEU A 56 6.30 1.79 16.76
C LEU A 56 5.93 2.88 15.75
N ARG A 57 6.38 4.12 15.96
CA ARG A 57 6.14 5.20 14.99
C ARG A 57 6.92 5.00 13.71
N ILE A 58 8.18 4.56 13.81
CA ILE A 58 9.02 4.27 12.65
C ILE A 58 8.38 3.17 11.81
N GLU A 59 7.99 2.05 12.43
CA GLU A 59 7.31 0.94 11.73
C GLU A 59 6.03 1.40 11.00
N ILE A 60 5.19 2.19 11.67
CA ILE A 60 3.96 2.74 11.06
C ILE A 60 4.29 3.69 9.92
N HIS A 61 5.30 4.55 10.09
CA HIS A 61 5.69 5.52 9.08
C HIS A 61 6.30 4.84 7.85
N GLU A 62 7.11 3.79 8.04
CA GLU A 62 7.64 2.95 6.95
C GLU A 62 6.49 2.33 6.14
N GLY A 63 5.48 1.75 6.81
CA GLY A 63 4.31 1.20 6.13
C GLY A 63 3.49 2.25 5.38
N LEU A 64 3.31 3.44 5.96
CA LEU A 64 2.61 4.55 5.32
C LEU A 64 3.37 5.06 4.09
N ASN A 65 4.69 5.24 4.20
CA ASN A 65 5.51 5.72 3.10
C ASN A 65 5.41 4.81 1.87
N VAL A 66 5.34 3.49 2.05
CA VAL A 66 5.14 2.54 0.94
C VAL A 66 3.79 2.78 0.25
N ILE A 67 2.71 2.91 1.02
CA ILE A 67 1.36 3.09 0.48
C ILE A 67 1.22 4.48 -0.19
N GLU A 68 1.74 5.52 0.44
CA GLU A 68 1.72 6.89 -0.10
C GLU A 68 2.52 6.99 -1.39
N LEU A 69 3.72 6.39 -1.43
CA LEU A 69 4.53 6.34 -2.63
C LEU A 69 3.84 5.53 -3.74
N TRP A 70 3.19 4.42 -3.39
CA TRP A 70 2.39 3.63 -4.32
C TRP A 70 1.19 4.40 -4.89
N ASN A 71 0.50 5.18 -4.06
CA ASN A 71 -0.56 6.09 -4.51
C ASN A 71 -0.01 7.19 -5.43
N GLY A 72 1.15 7.77 -5.09
CA GLY A 72 1.83 8.72 -5.97
C GLY A 72 2.18 8.13 -7.34
N VAL A 73 2.63 6.87 -7.38
CA VAL A 73 2.85 6.13 -8.65
C VAL A 73 1.54 5.97 -9.42
N ASN A 74 0.43 5.65 -8.75
CA ASN A 74 -0.87 5.55 -9.41
C ASN A 74 -1.30 6.85 -10.07
N ASP A 75 -1.20 7.96 -9.34
CA ASP A 75 -1.56 9.28 -9.85
C ASP A 75 -0.66 9.68 -11.03
N PHE A 76 0.63 9.32 -10.97
CA PHE A 76 1.59 9.54 -12.05
C PHE A 76 1.29 8.71 -13.31
N ILE A 77 0.98 7.42 -13.17
CA ILE A 77 0.66 6.55 -14.31
C ILE A 77 -0.74 6.89 -14.88
N PHE A 78 -1.70 7.18 -14.01
CA PHE A 78 -3.08 7.53 -14.36
C PHE A 78 -3.27 9.05 -14.50
N PHE A 79 -2.27 9.74 -15.07
CA PHE A 79 -2.28 11.19 -15.26
C PHE A 79 -3.45 11.68 -16.16
N GLY A 80 -4.02 10.80 -16.98
CA GLY A 80 -5.18 11.10 -17.83
C GLY A 80 -6.48 11.19 -17.04
N LYS A 81 -7.21 12.32 -17.18
CA LYS A 81 -8.48 12.60 -16.47
C LYS A 81 -8.36 12.61 -14.94
N SER A 82 -7.27 13.17 -14.41
CA SER A 82 -7.07 13.44 -12.98
C SER A 82 -7.07 12.20 -12.06
N GLY A 83 -6.61 11.04 -12.51
CA GLY A 83 -6.65 9.84 -11.65
C GLY A 83 -8.00 9.12 -11.62
N GLU A 84 -9.06 9.67 -12.25
CA GLU A 84 -10.43 9.21 -12.03
C GLU A 84 -10.95 8.27 -13.11
N ILE A 85 -11.51 7.13 -12.66
CA ILE A 85 -12.23 6.20 -13.52
C ILE A 85 -13.56 6.84 -13.94
N SER A 86 -13.58 7.50 -15.10
CA SER A 86 -14.71 8.33 -15.52
C SER A 86 -15.93 7.57 -16.06
N THR A 87 -15.98 6.24 -15.93
CA THR A 87 -17.01 5.39 -16.55
C THR A 87 -17.69 4.51 -15.51
N ASN A 88 -19.04 4.50 -15.49
CA ASN A 88 -19.86 3.67 -14.59
C ASN A 88 -20.01 2.20 -15.04
N LYS A 89 -19.39 1.83 -16.18
CA LYS A 89 -19.40 0.46 -16.69
C LYS A 89 -18.31 -0.36 -16.00
N LYS A 90 -18.71 -1.28 -15.12
CA LYS A 90 -17.81 -2.15 -14.34
C LYS A 90 -16.65 -2.73 -15.15
N GLN A 91 -16.92 -3.27 -16.34
CA GLN A 91 -15.89 -3.86 -17.20
C GLN A 91 -14.80 -2.87 -17.64
N SER A 92 -15.17 -1.61 -17.90
CA SER A 92 -14.20 -0.56 -18.24
C SER A 92 -13.38 -0.14 -17.02
N GLN A 93 -13.99 -0.11 -15.83
CA GLN A 93 -13.28 0.16 -14.58
C GLN A 93 -12.25 -0.94 -14.29
N GLU A 94 -12.66 -2.20 -14.42
CA GLU A 94 -11.81 -3.36 -14.24
C GLU A 94 -10.62 -3.34 -15.20
N PHE A 95 -10.86 -3.07 -16.49
CA PHE A 95 -9.77 -2.95 -17.47
C PHE A 95 -8.77 -1.84 -17.11
N SER A 96 -9.25 -0.68 -16.67
CA SER A 96 -8.38 0.42 -16.23
C SER A 96 -7.53 0.04 -15.03
N VAL A 97 -8.12 -0.59 -14.01
CA VAL A 97 -7.41 -1.03 -12.79
C VAL A 97 -6.37 -2.09 -13.11
N LEU A 98 -6.72 -3.09 -13.93
CA LEU A 98 -5.78 -4.15 -14.33
C LEU A 98 -4.62 -3.59 -15.18
N SER A 99 -4.90 -2.67 -16.09
CA SER A 99 -3.87 -2.02 -16.90
C SER A 99 -2.93 -1.15 -16.05
N LEU A 100 -3.49 -0.43 -15.07
CA LEU A 100 -2.72 0.34 -14.10
C LEU A 100 -1.79 -0.57 -13.31
N HIS A 101 -2.31 -1.67 -12.76
CA HIS A 101 -1.50 -2.65 -12.03
C HIS A 101 -0.38 -3.25 -12.89
N LEU A 102 -0.63 -3.53 -14.18
CA LEU A 102 0.40 -4.02 -15.08
C LEU A 102 1.53 -2.99 -15.24
N LEU A 103 1.20 -1.72 -15.47
CA LEU A 103 2.18 -0.65 -15.62
C LEU A 103 2.98 -0.42 -14.32
N GLN A 104 2.34 -0.51 -13.16
CA GLN A 104 3.01 -0.46 -11.87
C GLN A 104 4.04 -1.59 -11.71
N ASN A 105 3.65 -2.82 -12.04
CA ASN A 105 4.57 -3.96 -11.98
C ASN A 105 5.76 -3.78 -12.93
N CYS A 106 5.52 -3.25 -14.13
CA CYS A 106 6.59 -2.93 -15.08
C CYS A 106 7.55 -1.86 -14.51
N LEU A 107 7.02 -0.80 -13.88
CA LEU A 107 7.82 0.25 -13.26
C LEU A 107 8.69 -0.32 -12.13
N VAL A 108 8.08 -1.07 -11.20
CA VAL A 108 8.80 -1.73 -10.10
C VAL A 108 9.89 -2.66 -10.64
N TYR A 109 9.60 -3.41 -11.70
CA TYR A 109 10.55 -4.32 -12.31
C TYR A 109 11.74 -3.58 -12.92
N ILE A 110 11.51 -2.53 -13.71
CA ILE A 110 12.58 -1.72 -14.31
C ILE A 110 13.43 -1.07 -13.21
N ASN A 111 12.80 -0.48 -12.20
CA ASN A 111 13.52 0.15 -11.09
C ASN A 111 14.37 -0.86 -10.33
N THR A 112 13.86 -2.07 -10.11
CA THR A 112 14.63 -3.16 -9.48
C THR A 112 15.87 -3.49 -10.29
N LEU A 113 15.75 -3.63 -11.62
CA LEU A 113 16.89 -3.90 -12.50
C LEU A 113 17.91 -2.75 -12.48
N LEU A 114 17.45 -1.50 -12.51
CA LEU A 114 18.34 -0.33 -12.46
C LEU A 114 19.08 -0.25 -11.12
N ILE A 115 18.39 -0.47 -10.01
CA ILE A 115 18.99 -0.50 -8.68
C ILE A 115 20.03 -1.63 -8.58
N GLN A 116 19.71 -2.83 -9.06
CA GLN A 116 20.66 -3.95 -9.10
C GLN A 116 21.91 -3.62 -9.92
N GLN A 117 21.75 -2.98 -11.07
CA GLN A 117 22.88 -2.55 -11.90
C GLN A 117 23.77 -1.53 -11.18
N ILE A 118 23.19 -0.56 -10.47
CA ILE A 118 23.93 0.44 -9.72
C ILE A 118 24.66 -0.20 -8.53
N LEU A 119 23.99 -1.10 -7.79
CA LEU A 119 24.57 -1.78 -6.64
C LEU A 119 25.64 -2.81 -7.01
N ASN A 120 25.68 -3.27 -8.27
CA ASN A 120 26.74 -4.14 -8.76
C ASN A 120 28.08 -3.40 -8.96
N ASP A 121 28.08 -2.06 -8.99
CA ASP A 121 29.31 -1.26 -9.01
C ASP A 121 29.92 -1.21 -7.59
N PRO A 122 31.16 -1.73 -7.38
CA PRO A 122 31.82 -1.72 -6.08
C PRO A 122 32.03 -0.30 -5.51
N GLU A 123 32.13 0.73 -6.35
CA GLU A 123 32.25 2.10 -5.88
C GLU A 123 30.94 2.57 -5.25
N HIS A 124 29.79 2.31 -5.86
CA HIS A 124 28.48 2.67 -5.31
C HIS A 124 28.17 1.88 -4.02
N MET A 125 28.54 0.59 -3.99
CA MET A 125 28.34 -0.25 -2.80
C MET A 125 29.11 0.25 -1.57
N LYS A 126 30.30 0.83 -1.75
CA LYS A 126 31.12 1.37 -0.64
C LYS A 126 30.50 2.57 0.06
N TYR A 127 29.66 3.35 -0.63
CA TYR A 127 29.02 4.54 -0.05
C TYR A 127 27.69 4.22 0.64
N MET A 128 27.14 3.03 0.43
CA MET A 128 25.88 2.60 1.05
C MET A 128 26.09 2.27 2.53
N THR A 129 25.23 2.82 3.38
CA THR A 129 25.12 2.48 4.80
C THR A 129 23.93 1.54 5.03
N ASP A 130 23.85 0.92 6.21
CA ASP A 130 22.70 0.08 6.59
C ASP A 130 21.36 0.83 6.50
N GLU A 131 21.36 2.14 6.75
CA GLU A 131 20.16 2.97 6.67
C GLU A 131 19.74 3.21 5.20
N ASP A 132 20.70 3.31 4.28
CA ASP A 132 20.40 3.44 2.85
C ASP A 132 19.78 2.15 2.29
N PHE A 133 20.28 0.99 2.71
CA PHE A 133 19.67 -0.30 2.35
C PHE A 133 18.27 -0.46 2.92
N ARG A 134 18.02 0.07 4.12
CA ARG A 134 16.67 0.08 4.72
C ARG A 134 15.72 0.98 3.94
N ALA A 135 16.20 2.14 3.48
CA ALA A 135 15.40 3.11 2.74
C ALA A 135 15.21 2.75 1.25
N LEU A 136 15.94 1.76 0.75
CA LEU A 136 15.91 1.37 -0.66
C LEU A 136 14.50 0.89 -1.07
N THR A 137 13.93 1.56 -2.07
CA THR A 137 12.60 1.21 -2.60
C THR A 137 12.57 1.26 -4.12
N PRO A 138 11.98 0.25 -4.79
CA PRO A 138 11.80 0.27 -6.23
C PRO A 138 10.59 1.12 -6.67
N LEU A 139 9.91 1.80 -5.74
CA LEU A 139 8.71 2.60 -6.03
C LEU A 139 9.01 4.06 -6.43
N ILE A 140 10.28 4.38 -6.70
CA ILE A 140 10.69 5.72 -7.17
C ILE A 140 10.23 5.97 -8.62
N PHE A 141 9.65 7.14 -8.90
CA PHE A 141 9.15 7.45 -10.26
C PHE A 141 9.60 8.81 -10.81
N ASN A 142 10.30 9.63 -10.00
CA ASN A 142 10.76 10.96 -10.41
C ASN A 142 11.72 10.95 -11.62
N HIS A 143 12.39 9.83 -11.88
CA HIS A 143 13.32 9.67 -13.01
C HIS A 143 12.60 9.22 -14.30
N ILE A 144 11.30 8.89 -14.22
CA ILE A 144 10.50 8.44 -15.35
C ILE A 144 9.80 9.67 -15.93
N ASN A 145 9.92 9.85 -17.24
CA ASN A 145 9.14 10.84 -17.96
C ASN A 145 7.94 10.13 -18.63
N PRO A 146 6.68 10.43 -18.27
CA PRO A 146 5.53 9.80 -18.89
C PRO A 146 5.13 10.50 -20.20
N TYR A 147 5.69 11.67 -20.47
CA TYR A 147 5.38 12.51 -21.63
C TYR A 147 6.49 12.49 -22.66
N GLY A 148 6.12 12.38 -23.93
CA GLY A 148 7.06 12.54 -25.04
C GLY A 148 6.91 11.44 -26.09
N SER A 149 7.84 11.46 -27.05
CA SER A 149 7.96 10.42 -28.07
C SER A 149 9.10 9.49 -27.69
N PHE A 150 8.81 8.20 -27.63
CA PHE A 150 9.80 7.16 -27.37
C PHE A 150 10.08 6.39 -28.65
N ASN A 151 11.29 6.51 -29.16
CA ASN A 151 11.77 5.65 -30.24
C ASN A 151 12.18 4.31 -29.62
N LEU A 152 11.27 3.34 -29.68
CA LEU A 152 11.47 2.01 -29.14
C LEU A 152 12.27 1.15 -30.12
N ASP A 153 13.48 0.76 -29.72
CA ASP A 153 14.19 -0.33 -30.40
C ASP A 153 13.84 -1.66 -29.73
N MET A 154 13.01 -2.46 -30.40
CA MET A 154 12.57 -3.78 -29.91
C MET A 154 13.70 -4.82 -29.85
N LYS A 155 14.89 -4.51 -30.39
CA LYS A 155 16.09 -5.37 -30.30
C LYS A 155 16.97 -5.06 -29.10
N SER A 156 16.84 -3.86 -28.52
CA SER A 156 17.57 -3.46 -27.33
C SER A 156 16.86 -3.97 -26.07
N ARG A 157 17.63 -4.49 -25.11
CA ARG A 157 17.12 -4.92 -23.80
C ARG A 157 18.04 -4.44 -22.70
N ILE A 158 17.46 -4.11 -21.55
CA ILE A 158 18.23 -3.87 -20.33
C ILE A 158 18.95 -5.18 -19.99
N PRO A 159 20.29 -5.18 -19.83
CA PRO A 159 21.03 -6.38 -19.51
C PRO A 159 20.60 -6.90 -18.14
N ILE A 160 20.18 -8.16 -18.10
CA ILE A 160 19.86 -8.86 -16.86
C ILE A 160 21.17 -9.41 -16.33
N ILE A 161 21.66 -8.85 -15.23
CA ILE A 161 22.86 -9.37 -14.55
C ILE A 161 22.44 -10.67 -13.87
N SER A 162 23.00 -11.80 -14.32
CA SER A 162 22.56 -13.15 -13.93
C SER A 162 23.30 -13.71 -12.71
N GLU A 163 23.84 -12.88 -11.83
CA GLU A 163 24.68 -13.33 -10.72
C GLU A 163 24.22 -12.72 -9.39
N PHE A 164 23.56 -13.56 -8.59
CA PHE A 164 23.56 -13.54 -7.12
C PHE A 164 23.97 -14.93 -6.66
#